data_AF-A0A7X9HWV6-F1
#
_entry.id   AF-A0A7X9HWV6-F1
#
_cell.length_a   1.000
_cell.length_b   1.000
_cell.length_c   1.000
_cell.angle_alpha   90.00
_cell.angle_beta   90.00
_cell.angle_gamma   90.00
#
_symmetry.space_group_name_H-M   'P 1'
#
loop_
_entity.id
_entity.type
_entity.pdbx_description
1 polymer ?
#
loop_
_entity_poly.entity_id
_entity_poly.type
_entity_poly.pdbx_seq_one_letter_code
_entity_poly.pdbx_strand_id
1 'polypeptide(L)'
;MEKNFYEILGIPTNAKPNEVSAAYRKLVLKYHPDRIKDPKEKSAAEETLKEITEAYNTLSNWKLRSEYDKTLSQPKAAEKSPQEKAKEYFAQAMEHYKKGEMKAAESLFAFILKLTPQDSASQFYLGIAKLYSPLTRMEGAKLVEGALKADPYHPEWFITYAKILKKFKQEIRAKKVLEEGLKANPHDFSIPEFIKSGFSQVENGTSKDGGILGGIFGKKS
;
A
#
# COMPACT_ATOMS: atom_id res chain seq x y z
N MET A 1 8.85 16.68 14.49
CA MET A 1 9.89 15.65 14.73
C MET A 1 10.18 15.67 16.22
N GLU A 2 10.15 14.53 16.89
CA GLU A 2 10.67 14.42 18.27
C GLU A 2 12.17 14.70 18.29
N LYS A 3 12.65 15.37 19.34
CA LYS A 3 14.07 15.64 19.55
C LYS A 3 14.79 14.35 19.95
N ASN A 4 15.98 14.13 19.41
CA ASN A 4 16.83 13.02 19.86
C ASN A 4 17.55 13.37 21.19
N PHE A 5 18.12 12.38 21.88
CA PHE A 5 18.75 12.58 23.19
C PHE A 5 19.98 13.50 23.15
N TYR A 6 20.69 13.56 22.02
CA TYR A 6 21.80 14.49 21.82
C TYR A 6 21.30 15.94 21.70
N GLU A 7 20.18 16.15 20.99
CA GLU A 7 19.50 17.44 20.87
C GLU A 7 18.88 17.91 22.19
N ILE A 8 18.31 16.99 22.98
CA ILE A 8 17.79 17.28 24.33
C ILE A 8 18.90 17.80 25.25
N LEU A 9 20.08 17.17 25.20
CA LEU A 9 21.25 17.63 25.96
C LEU A 9 21.99 18.81 25.29
N GLY A 10 21.70 19.13 24.04
CA GLY A 10 22.35 20.20 23.28
C GLY A 10 23.83 19.92 22.98
N ILE A 11 24.17 18.67 22.69
CA ILE A 11 25.54 18.19 22.42
C ILE A 11 25.60 17.46 21.06
N PRO A 12 26.78 17.37 20.42
CA PRO A 12 26.91 16.61 19.18
C PRO A 12 26.90 15.09 19.43
N THR A 13 26.58 14.30 18.40
CA THR A 13 26.52 12.82 18.47
C THR A 13 27.88 12.18 18.80
N ASN A 14 28.97 12.86 18.48
CA ASN A 14 30.34 12.45 18.81
C ASN A 14 30.81 12.92 20.20
N ALA A 15 29.92 13.47 21.03
CA ALA A 15 30.27 14.01 22.35
C ALA A 15 30.90 12.94 23.26
N LYS A 16 31.94 13.34 23.99
CA LYS A 16 32.64 12.50 24.98
C LYS A 16 31.80 12.34 26.25
N PRO A 17 32.00 11.26 27.05
CA PRO A 17 31.25 11.06 28.29
C PRO A 17 31.28 12.26 29.26
N ASN A 18 32.40 12.97 29.32
CA ASN A 18 32.54 14.16 30.15
C ASN A 18 31.64 15.32 29.68
N GLU A 19 31.42 15.45 28.37
CA GLU A 19 30.57 16.48 27.78
C GLU A 19 29.09 16.18 28.02
N VAL A 20 28.69 14.90 27.94
CA VAL A 20 27.34 14.43 28.31
C VAL A 20 27.02 14.80 29.76
N SER A 21 27.93 14.49 30.69
CA SER A 21 27.77 14.81 32.11
C SER A 21 27.78 16.31 32.40
N ALA A 22 28.59 17.09 31.67
CA ALA A 22 28.63 18.54 31.82
C ALA A 22 27.33 19.20 31.34
N ALA A 23 26.79 18.75 30.20
CA ALA A 23 25.53 19.24 29.65
C ALA A 23 24.35 18.94 30.60
N TYR A 24 24.26 17.70 31.11
CA TYR A 24 23.25 17.31 32.08
C TYR A 24 23.23 18.22 33.31
N ARG A 25 24.40 18.43 33.96
CA ARG A 25 24.50 19.30 35.15
C ARG A 25 24.04 20.73 34.86
N LYS A 26 24.42 21.29 33.70
CA LYS A 26 24.02 22.64 33.29
C LYS A 26 22.50 22.75 33.12
N LEU A 27 21.88 21.73 32.53
CA LEU A 27 20.44 21.71 32.27
C LEU A 27 19.63 21.49 33.55
N VAL A 28 20.05 20.58 34.44
CA VAL A 28 19.41 20.40 35.76
C VAL A 28 19.40 21.69 36.57
N LEU A 29 20.52 22.43 36.60
CA LEU A 29 20.60 23.73 37.27
C LEU A 29 19.72 24.80 36.63
N LYS A 30 19.36 24.65 35.35
CA LYS A 30 18.49 25.59 34.63
C LYS A 30 17.01 25.29 34.91
N TYR A 31 16.64 24.02 34.95
CA TYR A 31 15.25 23.56 35.10
C TYR A 31 14.89 23.10 36.52
N HIS A 32 15.75 23.37 37.52
CA HIS A 32 15.47 23.04 38.91
C HIS A 32 14.24 23.81 39.46
N PRO A 33 13.31 23.14 40.17
CA PRO A 33 12.08 23.78 40.66
C PRO A 33 12.34 24.96 41.61
N ASP A 34 13.44 24.95 42.35
CA ASP A 34 13.83 26.06 43.25
C ASP A 34 14.14 27.37 42.51
N ARG A 35 14.45 27.32 41.21
CA ARG A 35 14.77 28.50 40.40
C ARG A 35 13.56 29.07 39.67
N ILE A 36 12.43 28.36 39.69
CA ILE A 36 11.23 28.71 38.95
C ILE A 36 10.15 29.14 39.93
N LYS A 37 9.68 30.37 39.79
CA LYS A 37 8.71 30.97 40.71
C LYS A 37 7.27 30.75 40.27
N ASP A 38 7.01 30.71 38.96
CA ASP A 38 5.67 30.51 38.42
C ASP A 38 5.27 29.02 38.50
N PRO A 39 4.13 28.67 39.13
CA PRO A 39 3.62 27.30 39.19
C PRO A 39 3.41 26.63 37.82
N LYS A 40 3.01 27.39 36.79
CA LYS A 40 2.83 26.84 35.43
C LYS A 40 4.17 26.49 34.78
N GLU A 41 5.19 27.34 35.00
CA GLU A 41 6.54 27.08 34.52
C GLU A 41 7.22 25.93 35.28
N LYS A 42 6.89 25.73 36.57
CA LYS A 42 7.40 24.59 37.34
C LYS A 42 6.99 23.26 36.72
N SER A 43 5.72 23.11 36.36
CA SER A 43 5.22 21.87 35.72
C SER A 43 5.91 21.60 34.38
N ALA A 44 6.07 22.63 33.53
CA ALA A 44 6.77 22.48 32.25
C ALA A 44 8.26 22.15 32.43
N ALA A 45 8.90 22.69 33.47
CA ALA A 45 10.28 22.39 33.79
C ALA A 45 10.47 20.98 34.35
N GLU A 46 9.53 20.45 35.12
CA GLU A 46 9.55 19.05 35.56
C GLU A 46 9.49 18.07 34.38
N GLU A 47 8.61 18.32 33.41
CA GLU A 47 8.55 17.51 32.17
C GLU A 47 9.87 17.59 31.40
N THR A 48 10.42 18.80 31.24
CA THR A 48 11.72 19.00 30.56
C THR A 48 12.85 18.29 31.31
N LEU A 49 12.87 18.36 32.64
CA LEU A 49 13.88 17.71 33.49
C LEU A 49 13.82 16.18 33.35
N LYS A 50 12.62 15.62 33.20
CA LYS A 50 12.42 14.18 32.96
C LYS A 50 13.06 13.75 31.64
N GLU A 51 12.82 14.48 30.55
CA GLU A 51 13.45 14.25 29.25
C GLU A 51 14.98 14.35 29.32
N ILE A 52 15.50 15.38 29.99
CA ILE A 52 16.95 15.58 30.21
C ILE A 52 17.56 14.39 30.97
N THR A 53 16.86 13.90 31.98
CA THR A 53 17.32 12.77 32.82
C THR A 53 17.34 11.47 32.02
N GLU A 54 16.32 11.21 31.22
CA GLU A 54 16.25 10.04 30.33
C GLU A 54 17.36 10.06 29.27
N ALA A 55 17.57 11.21 28.64
CA ALA A 55 18.66 11.41 27.68
C ALA A 55 20.03 11.17 28.32
N TYR A 56 20.27 11.71 29.52
CA TYR A 56 21.51 11.48 30.26
C TYR A 56 21.71 10.02 30.64
N ASN A 57 20.68 9.35 31.17
CA ASN A 57 20.77 7.95 31.58
C ASN A 57 21.13 7.03 30.40
N THR A 58 20.58 7.32 29.22
CA THR A 58 20.90 6.58 28.00
C THR A 58 22.31 6.90 27.49
N LEU A 59 22.67 8.19 27.37
CA LEU A 59 23.92 8.61 26.73
C LEU A 59 25.17 8.48 27.63
N SER A 60 25.00 8.43 28.96
CA SER A 60 26.10 8.25 29.91
C SER A 60 26.55 6.79 30.03
N ASN A 61 25.65 5.83 29.73
CA ASN A 61 25.97 4.41 29.74
C ASN A 61 26.41 3.95 28.34
N TRP A 62 27.62 3.38 28.23
CA TRP A 62 28.17 2.97 26.93
C TRP A 62 27.31 1.95 26.18
N LYS A 63 26.67 1.01 26.89
CA LYS A 63 25.84 -0.04 26.29
C LYS A 63 24.53 0.53 25.79
N LEU A 64 23.85 1.32 26.63
CA LEU A 64 22.59 1.97 26.25
C LEU A 64 22.80 2.99 25.13
N ARG A 65 23.88 3.77 25.19
CA ARG A 65 24.27 4.67 24.10
C ARG A 65 24.50 3.92 22.80
N SER A 66 25.21 2.79 22.82
CA SER A 66 25.42 1.99 21.62
C SER A 66 24.12 1.44 21.04
N GLU A 67 23.21 0.97 21.90
CA GLU A 67 21.88 0.51 21.48
C GLU A 67 21.03 1.65 20.90
N TYR A 68 21.08 2.82 21.52
CA TYR A 68 20.42 4.04 21.02
C TYR A 68 21.01 4.53 19.70
N ASP A 69 22.34 4.55 19.56
CA ASP A 69 23.00 4.96 18.33
C ASP A 69 22.66 4.00 17.17
N LYS A 70 22.40 2.72 17.46
CA LYS A 70 21.86 1.78 16.47
C LYS A 70 20.45 2.15 16.02
N THR A 71 19.58 2.66 16.89
CA THR A 71 18.24 3.10 16.48
C THR A 71 18.29 4.40 15.68
N LEU A 72 19.29 5.25 15.90
CA LEU A 72 19.53 6.46 15.11
C LEU A 72 20.18 6.20 13.75
N SER A 73 21.03 5.17 13.66
CA SER A 73 21.76 4.80 12.43
C SER A 73 21.06 3.76 11.56
N GLN A 74 20.04 3.07 12.10
CA GLN A 74 19.08 2.43 11.22
C GLN A 74 18.44 3.53 10.38
N PRO A 75 18.51 3.48 9.04
CA PRO A 75 17.57 4.26 8.27
C PRO A 75 16.20 3.86 8.82
N LYS A 76 15.42 4.82 9.35
CA LYS A 76 13.97 4.61 9.54
C LYS A 76 13.54 3.93 8.26
N ALA A 77 13.23 2.63 8.30
CA ALA A 77 13.01 1.84 7.09
C ALA A 77 12.13 2.69 6.21
N ALA A 78 12.68 3.20 5.10
CA ALA A 78 12.08 4.33 4.40
C ALA A 78 10.62 3.96 4.21
N GLU A 79 9.71 4.67 4.87
CA GLU A 79 8.33 4.22 4.92
C GLU A 79 7.89 4.10 3.47
N LYS A 80 7.61 2.86 3.05
CA LYS A 80 7.28 2.58 1.65
C LYS A 80 6.20 3.58 1.24
N SER A 81 6.43 4.22 0.11
CA SER A 81 5.47 5.17 -0.43
C SER A 81 4.10 4.50 -0.57
N PRO A 82 2.99 5.26 -0.52
CA PRO A 82 1.67 4.71 -0.77
C PRO A 82 1.61 3.88 -2.07
N GLN A 83 2.36 4.28 -3.10
CA GLN A 83 2.48 3.58 -4.38
C GLN A 83 3.20 2.23 -4.26
N GLU A 84 4.30 2.15 -3.49
CA GLU A 84 5.00 0.88 -3.28
C GLU A 84 4.18 -0.11 -2.45
N LYS A 85 3.51 0.40 -1.41
CA LYS A 85 2.56 -0.40 -0.63
C LYS A 85 1.42 -0.90 -1.52
N ALA A 86 0.83 -0.04 -2.33
CA ALA A 86 -0.23 -0.39 -3.28
C ALA A 86 0.19 -1.52 -4.23
N LYS A 87 1.41 -1.48 -4.78
CA LYS A 87 1.95 -2.55 -5.64
C LYS A 87 2.02 -3.90 -4.92
N GLU A 88 2.47 -3.93 -3.66
CA GLU A 88 2.54 -5.16 -2.87
C GLU A 88 1.15 -5.73 -2.56
N TYR A 89 0.21 -4.88 -2.17
CA TYR A 89 -1.17 -5.29 -1.96
C TYR A 89 -1.84 -5.75 -3.26
N PHE A 90 -1.50 -5.13 -4.40
CA PHE A 90 -2.03 -5.53 -5.70
C PHE A 90 -1.61 -6.94 -6.07
N ALA A 91 -0.33 -7.29 -5.85
CA ALA A 91 0.17 -8.64 -6.09
C ALA A 91 -0.58 -9.68 -5.23
N GLN A 92 -0.79 -9.39 -3.94
CA GLN A 92 -1.55 -10.25 -3.03
C GLN A 92 -3.03 -10.35 -3.44
N ALA A 93 -3.67 -9.23 -3.80
CA ALA A 93 -5.05 -9.18 -4.26
C ALA A 93 -5.25 -10.06 -5.51
N MET A 94 -4.30 -9.99 -6.45
CA MET A 94 -4.31 -10.82 -7.65
C MET A 94 -4.09 -12.30 -7.37
N GLU A 95 -3.31 -12.64 -6.35
CA GLU A 95 -3.17 -14.03 -5.90
C GLU A 95 -4.51 -14.59 -5.39
N HIS A 96 -5.18 -13.87 -4.49
CA HIS A 96 -6.51 -14.23 -3.99
C HIS A 96 -7.55 -14.29 -5.12
N TYR A 97 -7.50 -13.32 -6.05
CA TYR A 97 -8.36 -13.29 -7.22
C TYR A 97 -8.20 -14.55 -8.08
N LYS A 98 -6.96 -14.96 -8.36
CA LYS A 98 -6.64 -16.17 -9.14
C LYS A 98 -7.10 -17.45 -8.45
N LYS A 99 -7.06 -17.50 -7.11
CA LYS A 99 -7.58 -18.61 -6.30
C LYS A 99 -9.12 -18.65 -6.21
N GLY A 100 -9.82 -17.62 -6.70
CA GLY A 100 -11.27 -17.51 -6.58
C GLY A 100 -11.75 -16.94 -5.24
N GLU A 101 -10.84 -16.47 -4.39
CA GLU A 101 -11.09 -15.94 -3.04
C GLU A 101 -11.57 -14.48 -3.12
N MET A 102 -12.71 -14.26 -3.78
CA MET A 102 -13.20 -12.94 -4.20
C MET A 102 -13.38 -11.95 -3.03
N LYS A 103 -13.76 -12.41 -1.83
CA LYS A 103 -13.89 -11.54 -0.65
C LYS A 103 -12.54 -10.99 -0.17
N ALA A 104 -11.49 -11.82 -0.21
CA ALA A 104 -10.14 -11.40 0.17
C ALA A 104 -9.58 -10.43 -0.89
N ALA A 105 -9.77 -10.75 -2.17
CA ALA A 105 -9.42 -9.88 -3.28
C ALA A 105 -10.15 -8.53 -3.19
N GLU A 106 -11.47 -8.51 -2.97
CA GLU A 106 -12.28 -7.29 -2.79
C GLU A 106 -11.70 -6.41 -1.67
N SER A 107 -11.37 -7.01 -0.52
CA SER A 107 -10.86 -6.27 0.63
C SER A 107 -9.51 -5.62 0.34
N LEU A 108 -8.62 -6.32 -0.35
CA LEU A 108 -7.30 -5.82 -0.70
C LEU A 108 -7.37 -4.73 -1.78
N PHE A 109 -8.16 -4.92 -2.85
CA PHE A 109 -8.34 -3.86 -3.86
C PHE A 109 -8.99 -2.60 -3.27
N ALA A 110 -9.96 -2.76 -2.36
CA ALA A 110 -10.53 -1.62 -1.65
C ALA A 110 -9.48 -0.89 -0.79
N PHE A 111 -8.55 -1.61 -0.17
CA PHE A 111 -7.44 -1.00 0.57
C PHE A 111 -6.48 -0.25 -0.36
N ILE A 112 -6.14 -0.82 -1.52
CA ILE A 112 -5.29 -0.16 -2.52
C ILE A 112 -5.91 1.17 -2.95
N LEU A 113 -7.22 1.23 -3.22
CA LEU A 113 -7.89 2.47 -3.61
C LEU A 113 -7.93 3.53 -2.50
N LYS A 114 -7.73 3.17 -1.21
CA LYS A 114 -7.52 4.16 -0.15
C LYS A 114 -6.14 4.82 -0.25
N LEU A 115 -5.14 4.08 -0.75
CA LEU A 115 -3.77 4.57 -0.95
C LEU A 115 -3.62 5.30 -2.29
N THR A 116 -4.24 4.76 -3.33
CA THR A 116 -4.15 5.23 -4.71
C THR A 116 -5.54 5.25 -5.36
N PRO A 117 -6.37 6.29 -5.08
CA PRO A 117 -7.76 6.34 -5.55
C PRO A 117 -7.93 6.33 -7.08
N GLN A 118 -6.91 6.78 -7.81
CA GLN A 118 -6.92 6.89 -9.27
C GLN A 118 -6.43 5.61 -9.98
N ASP A 119 -6.15 4.52 -9.25
CA ASP A 119 -5.65 3.29 -9.85
C ASP A 119 -6.77 2.51 -10.57
N SER A 120 -6.87 2.72 -11.89
CA SER A 120 -7.89 2.12 -12.75
C SER A 120 -7.88 0.59 -12.71
N ALA A 121 -6.69 -0.03 -12.60
CA ALA A 121 -6.56 -1.48 -12.49
C ALA A 121 -7.23 -2.02 -11.21
N SER A 122 -6.96 -1.40 -10.05
CA SER A 122 -7.61 -1.77 -8.78
C SER A 122 -9.11 -1.50 -8.81
N GLN A 123 -9.56 -0.41 -9.44
CA GLN A 123 -11.00 -0.16 -9.64
C GLN A 123 -11.65 -1.26 -10.48
N PHE A 124 -11.00 -1.66 -11.58
CA PHE A 124 -11.45 -2.74 -12.44
C PHE A 124 -11.59 -4.05 -11.65
N TYR A 125 -10.51 -4.53 -11.04
CA TYR A 125 -10.53 -5.83 -10.34
C TYR A 125 -11.39 -5.82 -9.07
N LEU A 126 -11.49 -4.69 -8.35
CA LEU A 126 -12.46 -4.53 -7.28
C LEU A 126 -13.88 -4.69 -7.80
N GLY A 127 -14.18 -4.02 -8.91
CA GLY A 127 -15.47 -4.11 -9.57
C GLY A 127 -15.81 -5.55 -9.95
N ILE A 128 -14.85 -6.26 -10.54
CA ILE A 128 -14.98 -7.68 -10.87
C ILE A 128 -15.28 -8.53 -9.63
N ALA A 129 -14.52 -8.36 -8.53
CA ALA A 129 -14.75 -9.11 -7.29
C ALA A 129 -16.17 -8.86 -6.74
N LYS A 130 -16.63 -7.60 -6.76
CA LYS A 130 -17.98 -7.21 -6.34
C LYS A 130 -19.10 -7.81 -7.19
N LEU A 131 -18.86 -8.09 -8.48
CA LEU A 131 -19.88 -8.73 -9.34
C LEU A 131 -20.31 -10.13 -8.85
N TYR A 132 -19.41 -10.83 -8.14
CA TYR A 132 -19.67 -12.15 -7.58
C TYR A 132 -20.56 -12.13 -6.34
N SER A 133 -20.76 -10.97 -5.72
CA SER A 133 -21.68 -10.79 -4.60
C SER A 133 -23.00 -10.16 -5.09
N PRO A 134 -24.16 -10.78 -4.82
CA PRO A 134 -25.46 -10.19 -5.19
C PRO A 134 -25.68 -8.79 -4.60
N LEU A 135 -25.15 -8.53 -3.41
CA LEU A 135 -25.33 -7.27 -2.69
C LEU A 135 -24.53 -6.11 -3.31
N THR A 136 -23.37 -6.40 -3.90
CA THR A 136 -22.47 -5.37 -4.45
C THR A 136 -22.38 -5.40 -5.97
N ARG A 137 -23.15 -6.26 -6.66
CA ARG A 137 -23.07 -6.42 -8.12
C ARG A 137 -23.29 -5.13 -8.89
N MET A 138 -24.26 -4.30 -8.49
CA MET A 138 -24.54 -3.03 -9.17
C MET A 138 -23.38 -2.04 -9.03
N GLU A 139 -22.81 -1.95 -7.83
CA GLU A 139 -21.61 -1.16 -7.56
C GLU A 139 -20.42 -1.69 -8.36
N GLY A 140 -20.23 -3.01 -8.37
CA GLY A 140 -19.17 -3.68 -9.11
C GLY A 140 -19.22 -3.40 -10.61
N ALA A 141 -20.42 -3.44 -11.20
CA ALA A 141 -20.59 -3.09 -12.61
C ALA A 141 -20.21 -1.63 -12.91
N LYS A 142 -20.60 -0.69 -12.04
CA LYS A 142 -20.22 0.73 -12.19
C LYS A 142 -18.72 0.94 -12.11
N LEU A 143 -18.04 0.25 -11.19
CA LEU A 143 -16.59 0.31 -11.06
C LEU A 143 -15.87 -0.23 -12.30
N VAL A 144 -16.31 -1.38 -12.82
CA VAL A 144 -15.74 -1.95 -14.05
C VAL A 144 -15.93 -1.01 -15.24
N GLU A 145 -17.16 -0.51 -15.46
CA GLU A 145 -17.45 0.39 -16.58
C GLU A 145 -16.72 1.74 -16.43
N GLY A 146 -16.55 2.23 -15.21
CA GLY A 146 -15.75 3.42 -14.92
C GLY A 146 -14.28 3.20 -15.28
N ALA A 147 -13.69 2.08 -14.85
CA ALA A 147 -12.31 1.75 -15.15
C ALA A 147 -12.04 1.57 -16.64
N LEU A 148 -12.93 0.89 -17.38
CA LEU A 148 -12.84 0.73 -18.84
C LEU A 148 -12.93 2.06 -19.59
N LYS A 149 -13.65 3.05 -19.06
CA LYS A 149 -13.72 4.40 -19.65
C LYS A 149 -12.50 5.24 -19.30
N ALA A 150 -11.97 5.09 -18.09
CA ALA A 150 -10.80 5.81 -17.62
C ALA A 150 -9.54 5.34 -18.35
N ASP A 151 -9.42 4.04 -18.61
CA ASP A 151 -8.30 3.44 -19.32
C ASP A 151 -8.78 2.47 -20.41
N PRO A 152 -9.13 3.00 -21.59
CA PRO A 152 -9.75 2.21 -22.65
C PRO A 152 -8.74 1.37 -23.44
N TYR A 153 -7.43 1.49 -23.18
CA TYR A 153 -6.37 0.84 -23.96
C TYR A 153 -5.99 -0.56 -23.46
N HIS A 154 -6.83 -1.15 -22.62
CA HIS A 154 -6.67 -2.47 -22.02
C HIS A 154 -7.66 -3.50 -22.62
N PRO A 155 -7.42 -4.04 -23.82
CA PRO A 155 -8.33 -4.98 -24.48
C PRO A 155 -8.62 -6.22 -23.61
N GLU A 156 -7.66 -6.64 -22.79
CA GLU A 156 -7.77 -7.76 -21.85
C GLU A 156 -8.83 -7.51 -20.75
N TRP A 157 -9.09 -6.25 -20.37
CA TRP A 157 -10.14 -5.91 -19.40
C TRP A 157 -11.53 -6.07 -20.01
N PHE A 158 -11.72 -5.65 -21.26
CA PHE A 158 -12.97 -5.86 -22.00
C PHE A 158 -13.25 -7.36 -22.16
N ILE A 159 -12.24 -8.14 -22.54
CA ILE A 159 -12.34 -9.61 -22.65
C ILE A 159 -12.67 -10.24 -21.30
N THR A 160 -11.98 -9.83 -20.23
CA THR A 160 -12.21 -10.35 -18.87
C THR A 160 -13.64 -10.08 -18.41
N TYR A 161 -14.12 -8.84 -18.59
CA TYR A 161 -15.48 -8.49 -18.21
C TYR A 161 -16.53 -9.23 -19.04
N ALA A 162 -16.33 -9.34 -20.37
CA ALA A 162 -17.20 -10.10 -21.25
C ALA A 162 -17.31 -11.59 -20.85
N LYS A 163 -16.20 -12.23 -20.45
CA LYS A 163 -16.20 -13.61 -19.93
C LYS A 163 -17.09 -13.75 -18.69
N ILE A 164 -17.03 -12.79 -17.77
CA ILE A 164 -17.86 -12.79 -16.56
C ILE A 164 -19.33 -12.55 -16.87
N LEU A 165 -19.64 -11.62 -17.78
CA LEU A 165 -21.01 -11.38 -18.23
C LEU A 165 -21.62 -12.63 -18.87
N LYS A 166 -20.86 -13.35 -19.71
CA LYS A 166 -21.28 -14.64 -20.28
C LYS A 166 -21.55 -15.68 -19.18
N LYS A 167 -20.70 -15.78 -18.15
CA LYS A 167 -20.93 -16.67 -16.99
C LYS A 167 -22.24 -16.34 -16.26
N PHE A 168 -22.65 -15.08 -16.25
CA PHE A 168 -23.93 -14.63 -15.72
C PHE A 168 -25.07 -14.61 -16.73
N LYS A 169 -24.92 -15.29 -17.89
CA LYS A 169 -25.91 -15.36 -18.97
C LYS A 169 -26.31 -14.00 -19.56
N GLN A 170 -25.43 -13.00 -19.48
CA GLN A 170 -25.61 -11.66 -20.05
C GLN A 170 -24.89 -11.54 -21.40
N GLU A 171 -25.23 -12.39 -22.37
CA GLU A 171 -24.51 -12.48 -23.65
C GLU A 171 -24.58 -11.21 -24.49
N ILE A 172 -25.75 -10.56 -24.53
CA ILE A 172 -25.94 -9.29 -25.27
C ILE A 172 -24.99 -8.22 -24.72
N ARG A 173 -24.90 -8.10 -23.39
CA ARG A 173 -24.01 -7.15 -22.74
C ARG A 173 -22.54 -7.50 -22.97
N ALA A 174 -22.20 -8.78 -22.93
CA ALA A 174 -20.84 -9.24 -23.22
C ALA A 174 -20.39 -8.83 -24.64
N LYS A 175 -21.25 -9.01 -25.66
CA LYS A 175 -20.97 -8.57 -27.03
C LYS A 175 -20.75 -7.05 -27.11
N LYS A 176 -21.65 -6.27 -26.49
CA LYS A 176 -21.55 -4.81 -26.47
C LYS A 176 -20.24 -4.31 -25.85
N VAL A 177 -19.80 -4.90 -24.73
CA VAL A 177 -18.52 -4.56 -24.09
C VAL A 177 -17.34 -4.82 -25.03
N LEU A 178 -17.34 -5.94 -25.77
CA LEU A 178 -16.27 -6.21 -26.74
C LEU A 178 -16.29 -5.26 -27.94
N GLU A 179 -17.47 -4.90 -28.43
CA GLU A 179 -17.60 -3.89 -29.50
C GLU A 179 -17.07 -2.52 -29.05
N GLU A 180 -17.35 -2.12 -27.80
CA GLU A 180 -16.79 -0.90 -27.21
C GLU A 180 -15.26 -0.98 -27.10
N GLY A 181 -14.72 -2.12 -26.64
CA GLY A 181 -13.28 -2.35 -26.56
C GLY A 181 -12.58 -2.31 -27.93
N LEU A 182 -13.22 -2.85 -28.98
CA LEU A 182 -12.70 -2.81 -30.35
C LEU A 182 -12.77 -1.40 -30.95
N LYS A 183 -13.81 -0.63 -30.63
CA LYS A 183 -13.89 0.79 -31.03
C LYS A 183 -12.79 1.63 -30.36
N ALA A 184 -12.52 1.35 -29.09
CA ALA A 184 -11.42 1.97 -28.36
C ALA A 184 -10.05 1.55 -28.89
N ASN A 185 -9.91 0.31 -29.35
CA ASN A 185 -8.66 -0.27 -29.83
C ASN A 185 -8.82 -0.90 -31.22
N PRO A 186 -8.94 -0.11 -32.30
CA PRO A 186 -9.22 -0.66 -33.65
C PRO A 186 -8.12 -1.56 -34.21
N HIS A 187 -6.90 -1.45 -33.69
CA HIS A 187 -5.74 -2.24 -34.10
C HIS A 187 -5.47 -3.44 -33.18
N ASP A 188 -6.28 -3.65 -32.14
CA ASP A 188 -6.16 -4.82 -31.28
C ASP A 188 -6.67 -6.08 -32.00
N PHE A 189 -5.89 -7.15 -31.93
CA PHE A 189 -6.25 -8.45 -32.50
C PHE A 189 -6.87 -9.39 -31.46
N SER A 190 -6.69 -9.12 -30.16
CA SER A 190 -7.11 -10.04 -29.09
C SER A 190 -8.63 -10.10 -28.94
N ILE A 191 -9.34 -8.97 -29.05
CA ILE A 191 -10.81 -8.93 -29.01
C ILE A 191 -11.42 -9.66 -30.23
N PRO A 192 -11.03 -9.37 -31.49
CA PRO A 192 -11.51 -10.13 -32.64
C PRO A 192 -11.24 -11.63 -32.55
N GLU A 193 -10.05 -12.02 -32.07
CA GLU A 193 -9.69 -13.42 -31.88
C GLU A 193 -10.58 -14.10 -30.83
N PHE A 194 -10.84 -13.43 -29.71
CA PHE A 194 -11.74 -13.91 -28.67
C PHE A 194 -13.20 -14.03 -29.15
N ILE A 195 -13.67 -13.11 -30.00
CA ILE A 195 -14.99 -13.22 -30.63
C ILE A 195 -15.04 -14.42 -31.57
N LYS A 196 -14.00 -14.59 -32.41
CA LYS A 196 -13.90 -15.70 -33.38
C LYS A 196 -13.84 -17.06 -32.71
N SER A 197 -13.23 -17.15 -31.52
CA SER A 197 -13.24 -18.39 -30.73
C SER A 197 -14.62 -18.75 -30.17
N GLY A 198 -15.66 -17.96 -30.40
CA GLY A 198 -16.99 -18.19 -29.81
C GLY A 198 -16.99 -17.91 -28.30
N PHE A 199 -16.14 -17.00 -27.84
CA PHE A 199 -15.93 -16.72 -26.42
C PHE A 199 -15.50 -17.99 -25.66
N SER A 200 -14.73 -18.87 -26.32
CA SER A 200 -14.03 -20.00 -25.70
C SER A 200 -12.55 -19.62 -25.48
N GLN A 201 -11.90 -20.22 -24.49
CA GLN A 201 -10.58 -19.79 -24.04
C GLN A 201 -9.56 -19.81 -25.19
N VAL A 202 -8.96 -18.64 -25.48
CA VAL A 202 -7.70 -18.55 -26.21
C VAL A 202 -6.60 -18.61 -25.16
N GLU A 203 -6.13 -19.82 -24.85
CA GLU A 203 -4.76 -20.02 -24.39
C GLU A 203 -3.93 -20.30 -25.64
N ASN A 204 -3.19 -19.29 -26.11
CA ASN A 204 -1.84 -19.39 -26.69
C ASN A 204 -1.55 -18.20 -27.61
N GLY A 205 -0.59 -17.40 -27.18
CA GLY A 205 -0.06 -16.25 -27.92
C GLY A 205 1.03 -15.58 -27.11
N THR A 206 2.14 -16.30 -26.90
CA THR A 206 3.37 -15.77 -26.29
C THR A 206 3.87 -14.56 -27.09
N SER A 207 3.72 -13.35 -26.54
CA SER A 207 4.69 -12.29 -26.78
C SER A 207 5.58 -12.19 -25.55
N LYS A 208 6.88 -12.24 -25.81
CA LYS A 208 7.98 -12.09 -24.85
C LYS A 208 7.81 -10.77 -24.12
N ASP A 209 7.20 -10.81 -22.95
CA ASP A 209 7.54 -10.02 -21.76
C ASP A 209 6.60 -10.44 -20.61
N GLY A 210 7.17 -11.18 -19.65
CA GLY A 210 6.60 -11.42 -18.32
C GLY A 210 5.14 -11.91 -18.23
N GLY A 211 4.87 -13.18 -18.49
CA GLY A 211 3.55 -13.76 -18.20
C GLY A 211 3.54 -15.28 -18.22
N ILE A 212 3.50 -15.91 -17.05
CA ILE A 212 3.24 -17.36 -16.92
C ILE A 212 1.95 -17.53 -16.12
N LEU A 213 0.86 -17.82 -16.83
CA LEU A 213 -0.30 -18.53 -16.32
C LEU A 213 -0.63 -19.60 -17.36
N GLY A 214 -0.12 -20.80 -17.13
CA GLY A 214 -0.48 -22.00 -17.89
C GLY A 214 -0.52 -23.19 -16.93
N GLY A 215 -1.69 -23.84 -16.82
CA GLY A 215 -1.94 -25.06 -16.04
C GLY A 215 -1.86 -24.85 -14.52
N ILE A 216 -2.52 -25.59 -13.63
CA ILE A 216 -2.96 -26.98 -13.69
C ILE A 216 -4.07 -27.12 -12.64
N PHE A 217 -5.34 -27.31 -13.02
CA PHE A 217 -6.33 -27.91 -12.12
C PHE A 217 -6.54 -29.36 -12.57
N GLY A 218 -5.83 -30.26 -11.89
CA GLY A 218 -5.94 -31.70 -12.03
C GLY A 218 -7.09 -32.25 -11.19
N LYS A 219 -8.01 -32.91 -11.91
CA LYS A 219 -8.82 -34.11 -11.58
C LYS A 219 -9.43 -34.30 -10.18
N LYS A 220 -10.75 -34.55 -10.25
CA LYS A 220 -11.58 -35.34 -9.32
C LYS A 220 -10.89 -36.62 -8.84
N SER A 221 -11.13 -36.97 -7.58
CA SER A 221 -11.50 -38.31 -7.13
C SER A 221 -12.64 -38.18 -6.14
#